data_AF-A0A524F9J9-F1
#
_entry.id   AF-A0A524F9J9-F1
#
_cell.length_a   1.000
_cell.length_b   1.000
_cell.length_c   1.000
_cell.angle_alpha   90.00
_cell.angle_beta   90.00
_cell.angle_gamma   90.00
#
_symmetry.space_group_name_H-M   'P 1'
#
loop_
_entity.id
_entity.type
_entity.pdbx_description
1 polymer ?
#
loop_
_entity_poly.entity_id
_entity_poly.type
_entity_poly.pdbx_seq_one_letter_code
_entity_poly.pdbx_strand_id
1 'polypeptide(L)'
;MISRILIIAAGGILCYSKNFFGKSTSDLEADDDLISGFLTAISSFAQEIKGGDIKALNFRNFNFIYSYDNEFGCMFIIVTDIDDLEEEARPKVDLMKSEFIKRYSQNLKDFTGNVSEFQNFDDFIEENIFIPPKIILIGEVGVGKSTIMDLFPGQTVLELDEDLNEIIEKLIGVSGLENLKQFKLREIDLEELVNKSKLYRKLLDSVEIICIVSNSAASNLGRTRNLFNRLKPLVKKADFYIIANFQDLKESAFEPEKIEKAFEIKTYGFSAIKEDSKEKIYSIFTEMLKISIVEKLKARQYKES
;
A
#
# COMPACT_ATOMS: atom_id res chain seq x y z
N MET A 1 -1.75 2.68 -2.58
CA MET A 1 -2.64 2.39 -1.44
C MET A 1 -3.96 3.15 -1.54
N ILE A 2 -5.05 2.51 -1.15
CA ILE A 2 -6.35 3.20 -1.03
C ILE A 2 -6.39 3.93 0.31
N SER A 3 -6.65 5.24 0.26
CA SER A 3 -6.71 6.09 1.45
C SER A 3 -8.13 6.31 1.97
N ARG A 4 -9.09 6.51 1.05
CA ARG A 4 -10.48 6.79 1.38
C ARG A 4 -11.43 6.10 0.40
N ILE A 5 -12.61 5.81 0.91
CA ILE A 5 -13.75 5.31 0.15
C ILE A 5 -14.94 6.20 0.45
N LEU A 6 -15.71 6.51 -0.60
CA LEU A 6 -17.00 7.20 -0.50
C LEU A 6 -18.02 6.46 -1.37
N ILE A 7 -19.21 6.26 -0.82
CA ILE A 7 -20.39 5.79 -1.55
C ILE A 7 -21.47 6.84 -1.36
N ILE A 8 -21.87 7.46 -2.46
CA ILE A 8 -22.80 8.58 -2.48
C ILE A 8 -24.02 8.15 -3.26
N ALA A 9 -25.20 8.16 -2.63
CA ALA A 9 -26.46 7.89 -3.31
C ALA A 9 -26.95 9.08 -4.14
N ALA A 10 -28.02 8.84 -4.90
CA ALA A 10 -28.72 9.88 -5.62
C ALA A 10 -29.05 11.09 -4.71
N GLY A 11 -28.89 12.30 -5.24
CA GLY A 11 -29.08 13.54 -4.49
C GLY A 11 -27.89 13.96 -3.61
N GLY A 12 -26.78 13.22 -3.63
CA GLY A 12 -25.54 13.61 -2.93
C GLY A 12 -25.46 13.19 -1.47
N ILE A 13 -26.33 12.29 -1.04
CA ILE A 13 -26.34 11.74 0.31
C ILE A 13 -25.18 10.74 0.44
N LEU A 14 -24.29 10.99 1.39
CA LEU A 14 -23.18 10.09 1.69
C LEU A 14 -23.69 8.86 2.45
N CYS A 15 -23.78 7.72 1.77
CA CYS A 15 -24.26 6.48 2.36
C CYS A 15 -23.19 5.77 3.20
N TYR A 16 -21.95 5.87 2.78
CA TYR A 16 -20.83 5.21 3.44
C TYR A 16 -19.55 5.98 3.16
N SER A 17 -18.75 6.19 4.19
CA SER A 17 -17.37 6.62 4.04
C SER A 17 -16.46 5.77 4.91
N LYS A 18 -15.24 5.54 4.42
CA LYS A 18 -14.17 4.93 5.20
C LYS A 18 -12.86 5.60 4.89
N ASN A 19 -12.15 5.97 5.94
CA ASN A 19 -10.77 6.44 5.85
C ASN A 19 -9.85 5.35 6.42
N PHE A 20 -8.96 4.83 5.58
CA PHE A 20 -7.97 3.83 6.00
C PHE A 20 -6.77 4.48 6.68
N PHE A 21 -6.52 5.77 6.50
CA PHE A 21 -5.33 6.42 7.05
C PHE A 21 -5.62 7.89 7.42
N GLY A 22 -6.13 8.14 8.63
CA GLY A 22 -6.40 9.48 9.16
C GLY A 22 -7.01 9.47 10.58
N LYS A 23 -7.26 10.65 11.15
CA LYS A 23 -7.85 10.82 12.50
C LYS A 23 -9.19 10.08 12.65
N SER A 24 -9.54 9.75 13.90
CA SER A 24 -10.82 9.14 14.27
C SER A 24 -12.03 10.07 14.05
N THR A 25 -12.98 9.57 13.25
CA THR A 25 -14.44 9.80 13.15
C THR A 25 -15.08 11.18 13.44
N SER A 26 -14.85 11.89 14.55
CA SER A 26 -15.75 13.01 14.90
C SER A 26 -15.56 14.31 14.10
N ASP A 27 -14.34 14.62 13.66
CA ASP A 27 -14.06 15.85 12.88
C ASP A 27 -14.12 15.61 11.36
N LEU A 28 -14.15 14.35 10.91
CA LEU A 28 -14.13 13.95 9.50
C LEU A 28 -15.51 13.81 8.86
N GLU A 29 -16.56 13.56 9.64
CA GLU A 29 -17.94 13.43 9.13
C GLU A 29 -18.43 14.73 8.50
N ALA A 30 -18.11 15.88 9.10
CA ALA A 30 -18.46 17.19 8.54
C ALA A 30 -17.71 17.51 7.24
N ASP A 31 -16.45 17.07 7.10
CA ASP A 31 -15.68 17.18 5.86
C ASP A 31 -16.19 16.22 4.78
N ASP A 32 -16.66 15.04 5.17
CA ASP A 32 -17.14 14.01 4.27
C ASP A 32 -18.44 14.41 3.55
N ASP A 33 -19.37 15.05 4.26
CA ASP A 33 -20.59 15.60 3.66
C ASP A 33 -20.28 16.75 2.69
N LEU A 34 -19.32 17.60 3.02
CA LEU A 34 -18.85 18.68 2.14
C LEU A 34 -18.19 18.13 0.87
N ILE A 35 -17.33 17.12 1.03
CA ILE A 35 -16.71 16.41 -0.09
C ILE A 35 -17.80 15.76 -0.94
N SER A 36 -18.76 15.07 -0.34
CA SER A 36 -19.88 14.44 -1.04
C SER A 36 -20.64 15.46 -1.90
N GLY A 37 -21.06 16.58 -1.30
CA GLY A 37 -21.77 17.65 -2.00
C GLY A 37 -20.96 18.23 -3.17
N PHE A 38 -19.66 18.44 -3.00
CA PHE A 38 -18.77 18.90 -4.06
C PHE A 38 -18.68 17.89 -5.22
N LEU A 39 -18.47 16.60 -4.93
CA LEU A 39 -18.34 15.56 -5.95
C LEU A 39 -19.66 15.36 -6.70
N THR A 40 -20.80 15.46 -6.02
CA THR A 40 -22.12 15.47 -6.64
C THR A 40 -22.29 16.65 -7.58
N ALA A 41 -21.92 17.87 -7.16
CA ALA A 41 -22.02 19.05 -8.01
C ALA A 41 -21.19 18.91 -9.30
N ILE A 42 -19.96 18.39 -9.20
CA ILE A 42 -19.11 18.14 -10.38
C ILE A 42 -19.73 17.05 -11.27
N SER A 43 -20.25 15.98 -10.69
CA SER A 43 -20.88 14.89 -11.44
C SER A 43 -22.12 15.38 -12.21
N SER A 44 -22.99 16.17 -11.56
CA SER A 44 -24.14 16.79 -12.21
C SER A 44 -23.72 17.71 -13.36
N PHE A 45 -22.67 18.52 -13.16
CA PHE A 45 -22.13 19.38 -14.21
C PHE A 45 -21.62 18.56 -15.41
N ALA A 46 -20.90 17.47 -15.18
CA ALA A 46 -20.39 16.59 -16.24
C ALA A 46 -21.53 15.96 -17.06
N GLN A 47 -22.62 15.57 -16.41
CA GLN A 47 -23.80 15.03 -17.07
C GLN A 47 -24.52 16.11 -17.91
N GLU A 48 -24.66 17.33 -17.40
CA GLU A 48 -25.32 18.44 -18.14
C GLU A 48 -24.60 18.81 -19.44
N ILE A 49 -23.27 18.82 -19.44
CA ILE A 49 -22.48 19.12 -20.65
C ILE A 49 -22.43 17.94 -21.65
N LYS A 50 -23.20 16.86 -21.41
CA LYS A 50 -23.13 15.59 -22.16
C LYS A 50 -21.75 14.94 -22.14
N GLY A 51 -20.96 15.21 -21.10
CA GLY A 51 -19.65 14.60 -20.87
C GLY A 51 -19.73 13.14 -20.39
N GLY A 52 -20.93 12.70 -19.99
CA GLY A 52 -21.16 11.38 -19.41
C GLY A 52 -20.69 11.31 -17.97
N ASP A 53 -20.35 10.10 -17.52
CA ASP A 53 -19.91 9.86 -16.15
C ASP A 53 -18.43 10.20 -15.96
N ILE A 54 -18.12 10.82 -14.82
CA ILE A 54 -16.74 11.03 -14.39
C ILE A 54 -16.11 9.66 -14.16
N LYS A 55 -14.96 9.40 -14.80
CA LYS A 55 -14.17 8.19 -14.55
C LYS A 55 -13.11 8.39 -13.49
N ALA A 56 -12.45 9.55 -13.51
CA ALA A 56 -11.43 9.92 -12.54
C ALA A 56 -11.32 11.44 -12.42
N LEU A 57 -10.93 11.93 -11.24
CA LEU A 57 -10.46 13.30 -11.01
C LEU A 57 -9.06 13.24 -10.42
N ASN A 58 -8.10 13.86 -11.11
CA ASN A 58 -6.70 13.86 -10.71
C ASN A 58 -6.35 15.21 -10.07
N PHE A 59 -5.96 15.18 -8.81
CA PHE A 59 -5.46 16.34 -8.09
C PHE A 59 -3.94 16.23 -7.94
N ARG A 60 -3.32 17.26 -7.35
CA ARG A 60 -1.86 17.32 -7.22
C ARG A 60 -1.27 16.13 -6.45
N ASN A 61 -1.98 15.67 -5.42
CA ASN A 61 -1.46 14.68 -4.47
C ASN A 61 -2.28 13.38 -4.43
N PHE A 62 -3.45 13.36 -5.08
CA PHE A 62 -4.40 12.26 -4.97
C PHE A 62 -5.25 12.12 -6.22
N ASN A 63 -5.73 10.89 -6.45
CA ASN A 63 -6.64 10.56 -7.54
C ASN A 63 -7.95 10.04 -6.95
N PHE A 64 -9.07 10.54 -7.47
CA PHE A 64 -10.41 10.04 -7.19
C PHE A 64 -10.84 9.16 -8.35
N ILE A 65 -11.07 7.88 -8.10
CA ILE A 65 -11.44 6.88 -9.11
C ILE A 65 -12.90 6.55 -8.92
N TYR A 66 -13.69 6.74 -9.98
CA TYR A 66 -15.14 6.64 -9.95
C TYR A 66 -15.63 5.35 -10.64
N SER A 67 -16.74 4.84 -10.12
CA SER A 67 -17.66 3.95 -10.82
C SER A 67 -19.09 4.43 -10.54
N TYR A 68 -19.87 4.64 -11.59
CA TYR A 68 -21.26 5.06 -11.47
C TYR A 68 -22.20 3.87 -11.64
N ASP A 69 -23.29 3.89 -10.89
CA ASP A 69 -24.43 3.01 -11.06
C ASP A 69 -25.63 3.80 -11.58
N ASN A 70 -26.09 3.45 -12.79
CA ASN A 70 -27.18 4.14 -13.46
C ASN A 70 -28.57 3.72 -12.94
N GLU A 71 -28.70 2.56 -12.29
CA GLU A 71 -29.98 2.03 -11.82
C GLU A 71 -30.46 2.77 -10.57
N PHE A 72 -29.54 2.97 -9.61
CA PHE A 72 -29.80 3.61 -8.32
C PHE A 72 -29.24 5.04 -8.22
N GLY A 73 -28.50 5.49 -9.24
CA GLY A 73 -27.89 6.83 -9.26
C GLY A 73 -26.76 6.99 -8.23
N CYS A 74 -26.06 5.89 -7.93
CA CYS A 74 -25.03 5.86 -6.90
C CYS A 74 -23.63 6.08 -7.50
N MET A 75 -22.82 6.89 -6.83
CA MET A 75 -21.40 7.07 -7.12
C MET A 75 -20.55 6.28 -6.12
N PHE A 76 -19.62 5.50 -6.65
CA PHE A 76 -18.64 4.72 -5.89
C PHE A 76 -17.26 5.31 -6.15
N ILE A 77 -16.58 5.71 -5.09
CA ILE A 77 -15.36 6.51 -5.21
C ILE A 77 -14.28 5.92 -4.31
N ILE A 78 -13.10 5.71 -4.89
CA ILE A 78 -11.88 5.33 -4.19
C ILE A 78 -10.86 6.45 -4.36
N VAL A 79 -10.21 6.84 -3.27
CA VAL A 79 -9.15 7.86 -3.26
C VAL A 79 -7.79 7.20 -3.07
N THR A 80 -6.87 7.40 -4.00
CA THR A 80 -5.49 6.88 -3.94
C THR A 80 -4.47 8.02 -3.96
N ASP A 81 -3.21 7.72 -3.65
CA ASP A 81 -2.11 8.63 -3.92
C ASP A 81 -1.96 8.85 -5.45
N ILE A 82 -1.38 9.98 -5.85
CA ILE A 82 -1.09 10.30 -7.25
C ILE A 82 -0.09 9.32 -7.87
N ASP A 83 0.81 8.77 -7.05
CA ASP A 83 1.85 7.81 -7.48
C ASP A 83 1.35 6.35 -7.51
N ASP A 84 0.10 6.10 -7.09
CA ASP A 84 -0.49 4.76 -7.12
C ASP A 84 -1.05 4.40 -8.50
N LEU A 85 -1.00 3.11 -8.83
CA LEU A 85 -1.49 2.60 -10.10
C LEU A 85 -3.03 2.52 -10.10
N GLU A 86 -3.68 3.25 -11.01
CA GLU A 86 -5.14 3.16 -11.21
C GLU A 86 -5.58 1.72 -11.54
N GLU A 87 -4.73 0.95 -12.25
CA GLU A 87 -4.97 -0.46 -12.59
C GLU A 87 -5.18 -1.35 -11.34
N GLU A 88 -4.61 -1.00 -10.19
CA GLU A 88 -4.82 -1.75 -8.94
C GLU A 88 -6.14 -1.34 -8.24
N ALA A 89 -6.52 -0.07 -8.34
CA ALA A 89 -7.68 0.47 -7.64
C ALA A 89 -9.00 0.34 -8.42
N ARG A 90 -8.96 0.35 -9.75
CA ARG A 90 -10.17 0.27 -10.58
C ARG A 90 -10.94 -1.06 -10.42
N PRO A 91 -10.30 -2.25 -10.41
CA PRO A 91 -11.00 -3.48 -10.10
C PRO A 91 -11.64 -3.47 -8.71
N LYS A 92 -11.05 -2.74 -7.75
CA LYS A 92 -11.59 -2.60 -6.39
C LYS A 92 -12.83 -1.71 -6.35
N VAL A 93 -12.87 -0.59 -7.08
CA VAL A 93 -14.08 0.25 -7.11
C VAL A 93 -15.26 -0.47 -7.76
N ASP A 94 -15.00 -1.28 -8.79
CA ASP A 94 -16.03 -2.06 -9.47
C ASP A 94 -16.52 -3.25 -8.64
N LEU A 95 -15.61 -3.91 -7.92
CA LEU A 95 -15.95 -4.95 -6.94
C LEU A 95 -16.80 -4.37 -5.80
N MET A 96 -16.40 -3.20 -5.27
CA MET A 96 -17.13 -2.47 -4.25
C MET A 96 -18.54 -2.11 -4.70
N LYS A 97 -18.69 -1.54 -5.90
CA LYS A 97 -20.00 -1.25 -6.51
C LYS A 97 -20.86 -2.51 -6.58
N SER A 98 -20.33 -3.56 -7.19
CA SER A 98 -21.07 -4.79 -7.46
C SER A 98 -21.60 -5.42 -6.17
N GLU A 99 -20.77 -5.49 -5.13
CA GLU A 99 -21.18 -6.06 -3.85
C GLU A 99 -22.14 -5.14 -3.08
N PHE A 100 -21.91 -3.82 -3.09
CA PHE A 100 -22.79 -2.87 -2.41
C PHE A 100 -24.21 -2.90 -3.00
N ILE A 101 -24.34 -2.81 -4.33
CA ILE A 101 -25.64 -2.88 -5.01
C ILE A 101 -26.32 -4.22 -4.74
N LYS A 102 -25.57 -5.32 -4.80
CA LYS A 102 -26.10 -6.66 -4.51
C LYS A 102 -26.66 -6.77 -3.08
N ARG A 103 -25.98 -6.19 -2.09
CA ARG A 103 -26.41 -6.25 -0.67
C ARG A 103 -27.58 -5.32 -0.38
N TYR A 104 -27.56 -4.11 -0.94
CA TYR A 104 -28.42 -3.01 -0.49
C TYR A 104 -29.41 -2.51 -1.54
N SER A 105 -29.54 -3.16 -2.70
CA SER A 105 -30.48 -2.74 -3.75
C SER A 105 -31.91 -2.48 -3.26
N GLN A 106 -32.42 -3.27 -2.31
CA GLN A 106 -33.75 -3.03 -1.76
C GLN A 106 -33.82 -1.78 -0.88
N ASN A 107 -32.81 -1.58 -0.01
CA ASN A 107 -32.68 -0.37 0.80
C ASN A 107 -32.52 0.89 -0.08
N LEU A 108 -31.87 0.76 -1.24
CA LEU A 108 -31.67 1.85 -2.20
C LEU A 108 -32.95 2.24 -2.95
N LYS A 109 -33.88 1.30 -3.21
CA LYS A 109 -35.16 1.61 -3.87
C LYS A 109 -36.06 2.48 -3.02
N ASP A 110 -36.12 2.18 -1.73
CA ASP A 110 -36.93 2.88 -0.75
C ASP A 110 -36.06 3.77 0.14
N PHE A 111 -34.98 4.33 -0.40
CA PHE A 111 -34.00 5.05 0.39
C PHE A 111 -34.58 6.33 0.99
N THR A 112 -34.71 6.33 2.32
CA THR A 112 -35.26 7.46 3.09
C THR A 112 -34.19 8.43 3.57
N GLY A 113 -32.91 8.20 3.23
CA GLY A 113 -31.77 8.91 3.78
C GLY A 113 -31.17 8.27 5.04
N ASN A 114 -31.70 7.13 5.50
CA ASN A 114 -31.16 6.42 6.65
C ASN A 114 -29.87 5.63 6.30
N VAL A 115 -28.71 6.20 6.63
CA VAL A 115 -27.40 5.62 6.27
C VAL A 115 -26.93 4.51 7.22
N SER A 116 -27.58 4.33 8.39
CA SER A 116 -27.17 3.30 9.35
C SER A 116 -27.27 1.87 8.78
N GLU A 117 -28.11 1.69 7.77
CA GLU A 117 -28.34 0.41 7.09
C GLU A 117 -27.12 -0.08 6.31
N PHE A 118 -26.16 0.80 6.02
CA PHE A 118 -24.95 0.49 5.25
C PHE A 118 -23.70 0.29 6.11
N GLN A 119 -23.79 0.49 7.44
CA GLN A 119 -22.61 0.46 8.32
C GLN A 119 -21.94 -0.93 8.39
N ASN A 120 -22.71 -2.01 8.22
CA ASN A 120 -22.16 -3.38 8.19
C ASN A 120 -21.37 -3.70 6.91
N PHE A 121 -21.16 -2.74 6.01
CA PHE A 121 -20.30 -2.90 4.84
C PHE A 121 -18.81 -2.90 5.18
N ASP A 122 -18.44 -2.45 6.39
CA ASP A 122 -17.06 -2.33 6.85
C ASP A 122 -16.23 -3.61 6.70
N ASP A 123 -16.78 -4.75 7.08
CA ASP A 123 -16.09 -6.04 7.02
C ASP A 123 -15.68 -6.38 5.58
N PHE A 124 -16.58 -6.15 4.62
CA PHE A 124 -16.28 -6.39 3.21
C PHE A 124 -15.19 -5.46 2.70
N ILE A 125 -15.25 -4.18 3.07
CA ILE A 125 -14.26 -3.18 2.67
C ILE A 125 -12.86 -3.56 3.18
N GLU A 126 -12.75 -3.96 4.44
CA GLU A 126 -11.46 -4.32 5.04
C GLU A 126 -10.85 -5.59 4.44
N GLU A 127 -11.68 -6.58 4.11
CA GLU A 127 -11.22 -7.85 3.58
C GLU A 127 -10.91 -7.79 2.08
N ASN A 128 -11.71 -7.04 1.31
CA ASN A 128 -11.71 -7.15 -0.15
C ASN A 128 -11.18 -5.91 -0.86
N ILE A 129 -11.32 -4.73 -0.24
CA ILE A 129 -10.99 -3.45 -0.89
C ILE A 129 -9.66 -2.90 -0.41
N PHE A 130 -9.31 -3.07 0.87
CA PHE A 130 -8.02 -2.66 1.40
C PHE A 130 -6.85 -3.25 0.59
N ILE A 131 -5.88 -2.41 0.23
CA ILE A 131 -4.64 -2.82 -0.43
C ILE A 131 -3.52 -2.71 0.60
N PRO A 132 -2.99 -3.84 1.12
CA PRO A 132 -1.90 -3.84 2.07
C PRO A 132 -0.63 -3.24 1.44
N PRO A 133 0.16 -2.47 2.21
CA PRO A 133 1.45 -1.99 1.74
C PRO A 133 2.40 -3.15 1.47
N LYS A 134 3.32 -2.94 0.54
CA LYS A 134 4.29 -3.93 0.08
C LYS A 134 5.70 -3.57 0.52
N ILE A 135 6.36 -4.56 1.13
CA ILE A 135 7.79 -4.57 1.43
C ILE A 135 8.46 -5.56 0.50
N ILE A 136 9.49 -5.12 -0.24
CA ILE A 136 10.31 -6.02 -1.05
C ILE A 136 11.69 -6.22 -0.41
N LEU A 137 12.15 -7.48 -0.36
CA LEU A 137 13.50 -7.85 0.00
C LEU A 137 14.33 -8.00 -1.28
N ILE A 138 15.40 -7.24 -1.38
CA ILE A 138 16.31 -7.27 -2.52
C ILE A 138 17.76 -7.41 -2.06
N GLY A 139 18.62 -7.99 -2.88
CA GLY A 139 20.02 -8.23 -2.54
C GLY A 139 20.59 -9.39 -3.35
N GLU A 140 21.90 -9.61 -3.25
CA GLU A 140 22.57 -10.70 -3.97
C GLU A 140 22.06 -12.08 -3.53
N VAL A 141 22.36 -13.10 -4.32
CA VAL A 141 22.14 -14.49 -3.93
C VAL A 141 22.96 -14.81 -2.67
N GLY A 142 22.35 -15.50 -1.70
CA GLY A 142 23.02 -15.95 -0.48
C GLY A 142 23.10 -14.94 0.67
N VAL A 143 22.52 -13.74 0.54
CA VAL A 143 22.47 -12.75 1.65
C VAL A 143 21.39 -13.05 2.71
N GLY A 144 20.59 -14.10 2.53
CA GLY A 144 19.57 -14.55 3.49
C GLY A 144 18.17 -13.96 3.31
N LYS A 145 17.82 -13.51 2.09
CA LYS A 145 16.46 -13.04 1.75
C LYS A 145 15.40 -14.13 1.96
N SER A 146 15.61 -15.32 1.40
CA SER A 146 14.68 -16.45 1.55
C SER A 146 14.60 -16.94 2.98
N THR A 147 15.72 -16.93 3.71
CA THR A 147 15.74 -17.25 5.14
C THR A 147 14.87 -16.28 5.95
N ILE A 148 14.86 -14.98 5.61
CA ILE A 148 13.95 -14.01 6.24
C ILE A 148 12.50 -14.32 5.87
N MET A 149 12.21 -14.60 4.60
CA MET A 149 10.87 -14.99 4.15
C MET A 149 10.34 -16.19 4.94
N ASP A 150 11.16 -17.20 5.18
CA ASP A 150 10.79 -18.45 5.85
C ASP A 150 10.46 -18.31 7.34
N LEU A 151 10.84 -17.19 7.97
CA LEU A 151 10.44 -16.89 9.36
C LEU A 151 8.93 -16.66 9.50
N PHE A 152 8.23 -16.35 8.40
CA PHE A 152 6.81 -16.08 8.39
C PHE A 152 6.02 -17.25 7.78
N PRO A 153 5.11 -17.89 8.57
CA PRO A 153 4.14 -18.82 8.02
C PRO A 153 3.10 -18.03 7.21
N GLY A 154 2.70 -18.51 6.05
CA GLY A 154 1.71 -17.84 5.22
C GLY A 154 1.45 -18.57 3.91
N GLN A 155 0.36 -18.21 3.24
CA GLN A 155 0.07 -18.69 1.90
C GLN A 155 1.04 -18.03 0.93
N THR A 156 1.83 -18.83 0.22
CA THR A 156 2.55 -18.39 -0.96
C THR A 156 1.53 -18.14 -2.05
N VAL A 157 1.30 -16.88 -2.41
CA VAL A 157 0.50 -16.56 -3.59
C VAL A 157 1.36 -16.81 -4.81
N LEU A 158 1.21 -17.98 -5.43
CA LEU A 158 1.85 -18.33 -6.70
C LEU A 158 1.16 -17.57 -7.82
N GLU A 159 1.59 -16.33 -8.04
CA GLU A 159 1.30 -15.61 -9.28
C GLU A 159 2.45 -15.85 -10.26
N LEU A 160 2.12 -16.00 -11.54
CA LEU A 160 3.10 -15.99 -12.60
C LEU A 160 3.33 -14.54 -13.02
N ASP A 161 4.59 -14.09 -13.07
CA ASP A 161 4.90 -12.82 -13.75
C ASP A 161 4.70 -12.96 -15.27
N GLU A 162 4.91 -11.85 -16.01
CA GLU A 162 4.78 -11.83 -17.47
C GLU A 162 5.75 -12.82 -18.16
N ASP A 163 6.78 -13.29 -17.45
CA ASP A 163 7.78 -14.27 -17.91
C ASP A 163 7.49 -15.70 -17.41
N LEU A 164 6.33 -15.95 -16.77
CA LEU A 164 5.94 -17.23 -16.17
C LEU A 164 6.81 -17.68 -14.99
N ASN A 165 7.46 -16.75 -14.29
CA ASN A 165 8.18 -17.07 -13.06
C ASN A 165 7.23 -17.08 -11.86
N GLU A 166 7.42 -18.06 -10.98
CA GLU A 166 6.70 -18.12 -9.71
C GLU A 166 7.07 -16.91 -8.83
N ILE A 167 6.07 -16.09 -8.51
CA ILE A 167 6.18 -15.02 -7.53
C ILE A 167 5.89 -15.62 -6.16
N ILE A 168 6.78 -15.40 -5.19
CA ILE A 168 6.53 -15.73 -3.78
C ILE A 168 6.22 -14.45 -3.02
N GLU A 169 4.95 -14.25 -2.68
CA GLU A 169 4.48 -13.17 -1.82
C GLU A 169 3.79 -13.75 -0.58
N LYS A 170 4.11 -13.18 0.61
CA LYS A 170 3.52 -13.57 1.90
C LYS A 170 2.76 -12.39 2.51
N LEU A 171 1.52 -12.65 2.93
CA LEU A 171 0.70 -11.68 3.66
C LEU A 171 0.94 -11.84 5.17
N ILE A 172 1.41 -10.79 5.83
CA ILE A 172 1.80 -10.81 7.24
C ILE A 172 0.93 -9.83 8.03
N GLY A 173 0.23 -10.33 9.05
CA GLY A 173 -0.54 -9.51 9.97
C GLY A 173 0.36 -8.64 10.85
N VAL A 174 0.05 -7.35 10.97
CA VAL A 174 0.75 -6.41 11.83
C VAL A 174 -0.18 -5.88 12.92
N SER A 175 0.37 -5.74 14.13
CA SER A 175 -0.34 -5.25 15.31
C SER A 175 0.40 -4.03 15.88
N GLY A 176 -0.34 -3.15 16.57
CA GLY A 176 0.24 -1.95 17.17
C GLY A 176 0.46 -0.78 16.19
N LEU A 177 0.00 -0.90 14.94
CA LEU A 177 -0.01 0.19 13.97
C LEU A 177 -1.45 0.63 13.70
N GLU A 178 -1.67 1.95 13.75
CA GLU A 178 -2.98 2.55 13.53
C GLU A 178 -3.44 2.34 12.09
N ASN A 179 -4.64 1.77 11.92
CA ASN A 179 -5.29 1.47 10.65
C ASN A 179 -4.49 0.62 9.64
N LEU A 180 -3.43 -0.06 10.10
CA LEU A 180 -2.66 -0.99 9.31
C LEU A 180 -2.69 -2.37 9.98
N LYS A 181 -3.42 -3.31 9.35
CA LYS A 181 -3.63 -4.66 9.90
C LYS A 181 -2.69 -5.71 9.32
N GLN A 182 -2.16 -5.46 8.13
CA GLN A 182 -1.32 -6.41 7.40
C GLN A 182 -0.46 -5.72 6.35
N PHE A 183 0.61 -6.38 5.93
CA PHE A 183 1.47 -5.97 4.81
C PHE A 183 1.87 -7.19 3.97
N LYS A 184 2.24 -6.94 2.71
CA LYS A 184 2.76 -7.94 1.78
C LYS A 184 4.28 -7.93 1.82
N LEU A 185 4.90 -9.10 1.96
CA LEU A 185 6.35 -9.29 1.89
C LEU A 185 6.69 -10.14 0.68
N ARG A 186 7.65 -9.68 -0.13
CA ARG A 186 8.11 -10.39 -1.33
C ARG A 186 9.63 -10.36 -1.41
N GLU A 187 10.23 -11.47 -1.82
CA GLU A 187 11.63 -11.51 -2.23
C GLU A 187 11.75 -11.31 -3.75
N ILE A 188 12.77 -10.55 -4.18
CA ILE A 188 13.12 -10.38 -5.59
C ILE A 188 14.63 -10.41 -5.74
N ASP A 189 15.11 -11.02 -6.82
CA ASP A 189 16.51 -10.90 -7.19
C ASP A 189 16.82 -9.48 -7.69
N LEU A 190 17.85 -8.87 -7.13
CA LEU A 190 18.22 -7.49 -7.42
C LEU A 190 18.83 -7.32 -8.82
N GLU A 191 19.49 -8.33 -9.37
CA GLU A 191 19.97 -8.27 -10.76
C GLU A 191 18.79 -8.32 -11.74
N GLU A 192 17.78 -9.13 -11.46
CA GLU A 192 16.55 -9.21 -12.24
C GLU A 192 15.79 -7.88 -12.23
N LEU A 193 15.61 -7.30 -11.05
CA LEU A 193 14.93 -6.03 -10.85
C LEU A 193 15.60 -4.89 -11.65
N VAL A 194 16.93 -4.86 -11.73
CA VAL A 194 17.65 -3.79 -12.43
C VAL A 194 17.73 -4.07 -13.93
N ASN A 195 18.04 -5.30 -14.34
CA ASN A 195 18.24 -5.66 -15.75
C ASN A 195 16.91 -5.71 -16.52
N LYS A 196 15.82 -6.12 -15.85
CA LYS A 196 14.45 -6.10 -16.40
C LYS A 196 13.61 -4.96 -15.80
N SER A 197 14.23 -3.86 -15.43
CA SER A 197 13.57 -2.72 -14.77
C SER A 197 12.36 -2.15 -15.51
N LYS A 198 12.28 -2.29 -16.84
CA LYS A 198 11.08 -1.94 -17.63
C LYS A 198 9.89 -2.85 -17.31
N LEU A 199 10.15 -4.15 -17.14
CA LEU A 199 9.15 -5.17 -16.78
C LEU A 199 8.66 -4.96 -15.35
N TYR A 200 9.60 -4.78 -14.42
CA TYR A 200 9.28 -4.55 -13.01
C TYR A 200 8.95 -3.10 -12.67
N ARG A 201 8.77 -2.23 -13.67
CA ARG A 201 8.46 -0.82 -13.46
C ARG A 201 7.17 -0.63 -12.66
N LYS A 202 6.12 -1.37 -13.03
CA LYS A 202 4.84 -1.36 -12.32
C LYS A 202 5.00 -1.79 -10.87
N LEU A 203 5.80 -2.84 -10.63
CA LEU A 203 6.08 -3.31 -9.28
C LEU A 203 6.83 -2.27 -8.44
N LEU A 204 7.85 -1.61 -9.00
CA LEU A 204 8.57 -0.55 -8.29
C LEU A 204 7.70 0.65 -7.96
N ASP A 205 6.73 0.96 -8.82
CA ASP A 205 5.78 2.05 -8.61
C ASP A 205 4.68 1.68 -7.58
N SER A 206 4.42 0.39 -7.33
CA SER A 206 3.43 -0.07 -6.32
C SER A 206 4.01 -0.46 -4.96
N VAL A 207 5.31 -0.29 -4.73
CA VAL A 207 5.99 -0.66 -3.47
C VAL A 207 6.13 0.56 -2.55
N GLU A 208 5.87 0.37 -1.25
CA GLU A 208 6.08 1.38 -0.22
C GLU A 208 7.48 1.31 0.38
N ILE A 209 8.04 0.11 0.52
CA ILE A 209 9.31 -0.12 1.21
C ILE A 209 10.21 -1.10 0.44
N ILE A 210 11.46 -0.70 0.24
CA ILE A 210 12.51 -1.52 -0.37
C ILE A 210 13.58 -1.79 0.68
N CYS A 211 13.69 -3.05 1.09
CA CYS A 211 14.68 -3.52 2.04
C CYS A 211 15.84 -4.20 1.32
N ILE A 212 17.01 -3.56 1.37
CA ILE A 212 18.23 -4.11 0.80
C ILE A 212 18.91 -5.00 1.84
N VAL A 213 18.93 -6.31 1.57
CA VAL A 213 19.57 -7.30 2.41
C VAL A 213 21.04 -7.45 2.00
N SER A 214 21.93 -7.35 2.97
CA SER A 214 23.37 -7.59 2.81
C SER A 214 23.83 -8.62 3.83
N ASN A 215 24.83 -9.43 3.47
CA ASN A 215 25.49 -10.33 4.43
C ASN A 215 26.51 -9.61 5.33
N SER A 216 26.58 -8.28 5.25
CA SER A 216 27.44 -7.40 6.05
C SER A 216 28.94 -7.56 5.83
N ALA A 217 29.41 -8.41 4.91
CA ALA A 217 30.83 -8.54 4.58
C ALA A 217 31.30 -7.43 3.62
N ALA A 218 32.56 -6.99 3.72
CA ALA A 218 33.13 -5.91 2.89
C ALA A 218 32.90 -6.12 1.38
N SER A 219 33.11 -7.34 0.89
CA SER A 219 32.95 -7.70 -0.52
C SER A 219 31.50 -7.55 -1.00
N ASN A 220 30.53 -7.92 -0.16
CA ASN A 220 29.12 -7.79 -0.48
C ASN A 220 28.65 -6.33 -0.36
N LEU A 221 29.09 -5.58 0.65
CA LEU A 221 28.74 -4.17 0.81
C LEU A 221 29.11 -3.32 -0.41
N GLY A 222 30.28 -3.55 -1.01
CA GLY A 222 30.66 -2.87 -2.25
C GLY A 222 29.67 -3.13 -3.40
N ARG A 223 29.20 -4.36 -3.54
CA ARG A 223 28.22 -4.73 -4.56
C ARG A 223 26.82 -4.22 -4.23
N THR A 224 26.39 -4.31 -2.97
CA THR A 224 25.16 -3.71 -2.46
C THR A 224 25.09 -2.21 -2.76
N ARG A 225 26.20 -1.47 -2.58
CA ARG A 225 26.29 -0.04 -2.92
C ARG A 225 26.09 0.21 -4.41
N ASN A 226 26.75 -0.57 -5.26
CA ASN A 226 26.59 -0.46 -6.71
C ASN A 226 25.14 -0.74 -7.15
N LEU A 227 24.50 -1.74 -6.56
CA LEU A 227 23.11 -2.08 -6.87
C LEU A 227 22.14 -1.00 -6.37
N PHE A 228 22.32 -0.48 -5.17
CA PHE A 228 21.54 0.63 -4.65
C PHE A 228 21.61 1.87 -5.57
N ASN A 229 22.81 2.24 -6.02
CA ASN A 229 23.00 3.39 -6.90
C ASN A 229 22.31 3.22 -8.26
N ARG A 230 22.13 1.99 -8.73
CA ARG A 230 21.38 1.68 -9.96
C ARG A 230 19.86 1.67 -9.73
N LEU A 231 19.41 1.23 -8.56
CA LEU A 231 18.00 1.12 -8.24
C LEU A 231 17.37 2.45 -7.80
N LYS A 232 18.08 3.23 -6.98
CA LYS A 232 17.56 4.49 -6.41
C LYS A 232 16.96 5.43 -7.46
N PRO A 233 17.58 5.67 -8.64
CA PRO A 233 17.01 6.54 -9.67
C PRO A 233 15.75 5.98 -10.34
N LEU A 234 15.50 4.67 -10.23
CA LEU A 234 14.34 4.03 -10.80
C LEU A 234 13.12 4.12 -9.85
N VAL A 235 13.33 4.33 -8.57
CA VAL A 235 12.24 4.29 -7.58
C VAL A 235 11.67 5.69 -7.38
N LYS A 236 10.36 5.84 -7.54
CA LYS A 236 9.67 7.14 -7.39
C LYS A 236 9.35 7.46 -5.92
N LYS A 237 8.71 6.51 -5.22
CA LYS A 237 8.06 6.78 -3.93
C LYS A 237 8.58 5.96 -2.75
N ALA A 238 9.08 4.75 -2.99
CA ALA A 238 9.39 3.81 -1.91
C ALA A 238 10.55 4.29 -1.04
N ASP A 239 10.46 4.03 0.27
CA ASP A 239 11.57 4.26 1.19
C ASP A 239 12.56 3.10 1.14
N PHE A 240 13.84 3.42 1.29
CA PHE A 240 14.91 2.44 1.35
C PHE A 240 15.34 2.19 2.78
N TYR A 241 15.58 0.92 3.08
CA TYR A 241 16.23 0.48 4.31
C TYR A 241 17.26 -0.59 4.01
N ILE A 242 18.21 -0.80 4.91
CA ILE A 242 19.16 -1.91 4.83
C ILE A 242 18.92 -2.88 5.98
N ILE A 243 18.89 -4.17 5.65
CA ILE A 243 18.99 -5.26 6.63
C ILE A 243 20.41 -5.80 6.53
N ALA A 244 21.24 -5.42 7.49
CA ALA A 244 22.59 -5.94 7.66
C ALA A 244 22.50 -7.31 8.33
N ASN A 245 22.36 -8.37 7.53
CA ASN A 245 22.23 -9.75 7.99
C ASN A 245 23.59 -10.36 8.39
N PHE A 246 23.56 -11.53 9.02
CA PHE A 246 24.73 -12.30 9.48
C PHE A 246 25.53 -11.60 10.61
N GLN A 247 24.86 -10.81 11.44
CA GLN A 247 25.47 -10.13 12.59
C GLN A 247 25.91 -11.08 13.72
N ASP A 248 25.65 -12.38 13.59
CA ASP A 248 26.28 -13.42 14.38
C ASP A 248 27.77 -13.61 14.04
N LEU A 249 28.20 -13.28 12.82
CA LEU A 249 29.59 -13.39 12.35
C LEU A 249 30.41 -12.13 12.68
N LYS A 250 30.63 -11.88 13.97
CA LYS A 250 31.27 -10.63 14.47
C LYS A 250 32.64 -10.30 13.86
N GLU A 251 33.38 -11.31 13.39
CA GLU A 251 34.72 -11.11 12.82
C GLU A 251 34.71 -10.55 11.39
N SER A 252 33.63 -10.82 10.63
CA SER A 252 33.53 -10.47 9.20
C SER A 252 32.38 -9.51 8.89
N ALA A 253 31.37 -9.44 9.76
CA ALA A 253 30.23 -8.56 9.61
C ALA A 253 30.55 -7.14 10.07
N PHE A 254 30.32 -6.16 9.21
CA PHE A 254 30.36 -4.76 9.59
C PHE A 254 29.17 -4.42 10.49
N GLU A 255 29.42 -3.57 11.48
CA GLU A 255 28.40 -3.06 12.39
C GLU A 255 27.34 -2.26 11.61
N PRO A 256 26.04 -2.39 11.96
CA PRO A 256 24.95 -1.70 11.28
C PRO A 256 25.13 -0.18 11.22
N GLU A 257 25.67 0.42 12.29
CA GLU A 257 25.93 1.87 12.36
C GLU A 257 26.98 2.34 11.35
N LYS A 258 27.99 1.50 11.06
CA LYS A 258 29.01 1.81 10.05
C LYS A 258 28.43 1.71 8.65
N ILE A 259 27.57 0.72 8.42
CA ILE A 259 26.84 0.55 7.16
C ILE A 259 25.89 1.74 6.95
N GLU A 260 25.12 2.12 7.96
CA GLU A 260 24.20 3.27 7.91
C GLU A 260 24.93 4.56 7.52
N LYS A 261 26.06 4.85 8.16
CA LYS A 261 26.89 6.02 7.83
C LYS A 261 27.44 5.97 6.41
N ALA A 262 27.87 4.80 5.94
CA ALA A 262 28.42 4.65 4.59
C ALA A 262 27.33 4.75 3.50
N PHE A 263 26.12 4.28 3.81
CA PHE A 263 25.02 4.24 2.86
C PHE A 263 24.14 5.48 2.88
N GLU A 264 24.09 6.19 4.00
CA GLU A 264 23.10 7.24 4.33
C GLU A 264 21.67 6.68 4.26
N ILE A 265 21.51 5.42 4.68
CA ILE A 265 20.24 4.69 4.69
C ILE A 265 20.12 4.01 6.05
N LYS A 266 18.96 4.17 6.68
CA LYS A 266 18.68 3.55 7.98
C LYS A 266 18.90 2.03 7.90
N THR A 267 19.75 1.52 8.78
CA THR A 267 20.24 0.14 8.71
C THR A 267 19.93 -0.62 9.99
N TYR A 268 19.36 -1.82 9.84
CA TYR A 268 19.03 -2.71 10.93
C TYR A 268 19.96 -3.92 10.94
N GLY A 269 20.60 -4.17 12.08
CA GLY A 269 21.38 -5.38 12.30
C GLY A 269 20.47 -6.59 12.49
N PHE A 270 20.76 -7.67 11.77
CA PHE A 270 19.95 -8.88 11.79
C PHE A 270 20.81 -10.16 11.70
N SER A 271 20.27 -11.26 12.19
CA SER A 271 20.85 -12.60 12.04
C SER A 271 19.68 -13.55 11.94
N ALA A 272 19.44 -14.11 10.75
CA ALA A 272 18.25 -14.89 10.44
C ALA A 272 18.17 -16.27 11.11
N ILE A 273 19.28 -16.73 11.72
CA ILE A 273 19.42 -18.08 12.27
C ILE A 273 19.24 -18.15 13.79
N LYS A 274 19.03 -17.02 14.47
CA LYS A 274 18.81 -16.99 15.91
C LYS A 274 17.39 -17.41 16.26
N GLU A 275 17.18 -17.94 17.46
CA GLU A 275 15.84 -18.34 17.92
C GLU A 275 14.85 -17.17 17.95
N ASP A 276 15.32 -15.95 18.28
CA ASP A 276 14.51 -14.73 18.34
C ASP A 276 14.42 -13.96 17.01
N SER A 277 14.88 -14.55 15.90
CA SER A 277 14.95 -13.89 14.59
C SER A 277 13.59 -13.40 14.11
N LYS A 278 12.54 -14.21 14.29
CA LYS A 278 11.18 -13.89 13.84
C LYS A 278 10.63 -12.65 14.53
N GLU A 279 10.78 -12.56 15.85
CA GLU A 279 10.31 -11.42 16.64
C GLU A 279 11.10 -10.14 16.29
N LYS A 280 12.41 -10.26 16.14
CA LYS A 280 13.28 -9.15 15.74
C LYS A 280 12.92 -8.60 14.37
N ILE A 281 12.81 -9.46 13.35
CA ILE A 281 12.50 -8.97 12.00
C ILE A 281 11.08 -8.41 11.91
N TYR A 282 10.13 -8.98 12.68
CA TYR A 282 8.79 -8.41 12.80
C TYR A 282 8.81 -7.01 13.42
N SER A 283 9.58 -6.79 14.49
CA SER A 283 9.78 -5.47 15.08
C SER A 283 10.39 -4.49 14.10
N ILE A 284 11.40 -4.92 13.33
CA ILE A 284 12.05 -4.12 12.30
C ILE A 284 11.04 -3.70 11.22
N PHE A 285 10.25 -4.64 10.66
CA PHE A 285 9.23 -4.30 9.66
C PHE A 285 8.13 -3.40 10.23
N THR A 286 7.70 -3.63 11.47
CA THR A 286 6.70 -2.79 12.14
C THR A 286 7.19 -1.35 12.27
N GLU A 287 8.46 -1.17 12.63
CA GLU A 287 9.09 0.14 12.72
C GLU A 287 9.20 0.83 11.34
N MET A 288 9.63 0.09 10.31
CA MET A 288 9.69 0.59 8.94
C MET A 288 8.31 1.05 8.44
N LEU A 289 7.26 0.23 8.65
CA LEU A 289 5.88 0.57 8.27
C LEU A 289 5.39 1.81 9.03
N LYS A 290 5.71 1.92 10.32
CA LYS A 290 5.35 3.10 11.11
C LYS A 290 5.94 4.38 10.51
N ILE A 291 7.23 4.38 10.21
CA ILE A 291 7.94 5.55 9.67
C ILE A 291 7.50 5.86 8.24
N SER A 292 7.50 4.85 7.38
CA SER A 292 7.27 5.02 5.94
C SER A 292 5.81 5.23 5.56
N ILE A 293 4.86 4.86 6.42
CA ILE A 293 3.44 4.92 6.09
C ILE A 293 2.71 5.77 7.12
N VAL A 294 2.64 5.30 8.37
CA VAL A 294 1.80 5.93 9.40
C VAL A 294 2.22 7.37 9.66
N GLU A 295 3.51 7.62 9.86
CA GLU A 295 4.03 8.96 10.16
C GLU A 295 3.99 9.89 8.95
N LYS A 296 4.28 9.38 7.74
CA LYS A 296 4.15 10.18 6.50
C LYS A 296 2.72 10.62 6.24
N LEU A 297 1.75 9.73 6.47
CA LEU A 297 0.34 10.05 6.28
C LEU A 297 -0.13 11.10 7.28
N LYS A 298 0.29 10.98 8.55
CA LYS A 298 0.07 12.03 9.57
C LYS A 298 0.69 13.35 9.16
N ALA A 299 1.95 13.36 8.72
CA ALA A 299 2.65 14.59 8.34
C ALA A 299 2.03 15.31 7.13
N ARG A 300 1.44 14.57 6.18
CA ARG A 300 0.72 15.14 5.04
C ARG A 300 -0.56 15.86 5.49
N GLN A 301 -1.27 15.31 6.47
CA GLN A 301 -2.50 15.91 7.02
C GLN A 301 -2.24 17.23 7.77
N TYR A 302 -1.09 17.38 8.44
CA TYR A 302 -0.75 18.61 9.17
C TYR A 302 -0.11 19.72 8.31
N LYS A 303 0.36 19.42 7.10
CA LYS A 303 0.87 20.45 6.16
C LYS A 303 -0.25 21.23 5.46
N GLU A 304 -1.49 20.84 5.68
CA GLU A 304 -2.70 21.43 5.08
C GLU A 304 -3.52 22.26 6.08
N SER A 305 -2.97 22.55 7.27
CA SER A 305 -3.48 23.55 8.23
C SER A 305 -2.57 24.77 8.30
#